data_AF-A0A535BRL5-F1
#
_entry.id   AF-A0A535BRL5-F1
#
_cell.length_a   1.000
_cell.length_b   1.000
_cell.length_c   1.000
_cell.angle_alpha   90.00
_cell.angle_beta   90.00
_cell.angle_gamma   90.00
#
_symmetry.space_group_name_H-M   'P 1'
#
loop_
_entity.id
_entity.type
_entity.pdbx_description
1 polymer ?
#
loop_
_entity_poly.entity_id
_entity_poly.type
_entity_poly.pdbx_seq_one_letter_code
_entity_poly.pdbx_strand_id
1 'polypeptide(L)'
;MSGATLQLAEKRKGLFRLFSAKHEFPNDWYRFLRPKEDQTDQSLQVNLDKERFPFQFRDETITITTVEFFLKLKGLSQDSLASIGTIPLTLLQGTTLIKDMELRSEPTLGGLYHAEVELNEAQVPVVWSIAAKEDKISSTLVDDVAGHKRLKPDAIDDLVIVCHYTVQNEGA
;
A
#
# COMPACT_ATOMS: atom_id res chain seq x y z
N MET A 1 19.11 4.54 12.30
CA MET A 1 18.19 3.83 11.36
C MET A 1 17.84 2.40 11.82
N SER A 2 18.13 1.97 13.06
CA SER A 2 18.02 0.54 13.46
C SER A 2 16.94 0.23 14.52
N GLY A 3 16.24 1.22 15.07
CA GLY A 3 15.34 1.00 16.21
C GLY A 3 13.89 0.69 15.83
N ALA A 4 13.31 1.46 14.91
CA ALA A 4 11.89 1.35 14.60
C ALA A 4 11.53 0.07 13.81
N THR A 5 12.43 -0.40 12.94
CA THR A 5 12.26 -1.67 12.21
C THR A 5 12.30 -2.88 13.15
N LEU A 6 13.10 -2.83 14.23
CA LEU A 6 13.19 -3.91 15.22
C LEU A 6 11.93 -4.00 16.10
N GLN A 7 11.37 -2.86 16.50
CA GLN A 7 10.24 -2.82 17.43
C GLN A 7 8.92 -3.29 16.79
N LEU A 8 8.77 -3.11 15.47
CA LEU A 8 7.67 -3.71 14.68
C LEU A 8 7.86 -5.22 14.51
N ALA A 9 9.11 -5.70 14.37
CA ALA A 9 9.42 -7.13 14.23
C ALA A 9 9.20 -7.93 15.52
N GLU A 10 9.43 -7.34 16.70
CA GLU A 10 9.31 -8.06 17.99
C GLU A 10 7.87 -8.46 18.36
N LYS A 11 6.85 -7.76 17.86
CA LYS A 11 5.42 -8.10 18.11
C LYS A 11 4.83 -9.08 17.11
N ARG A 12 5.50 -9.35 15.98
CA ARG A 12 5.00 -10.23 14.91
C ARG A 12 6.01 -11.33 14.61
N LYS A 13 5.93 -12.43 15.37
CA LYS A 13 6.59 -13.69 14.97
C LYS A 13 5.85 -14.23 13.75
N GLY A 14 6.32 -13.92 12.55
CA GLY A 14 5.68 -14.33 11.29
C GLY A 14 6.55 -14.02 10.07
N LEU A 15 6.24 -14.66 8.94
CA LEU A 15 6.89 -14.35 7.67
C LEU A 15 6.27 -13.06 7.11
N PHE A 16 7.09 -12.19 6.55
CA PHE A 16 6.62 -10.98 5.87
C PHE A 16 7.42 -10.72 4.59
N ARG A 17 6.80 -10.01 3.65
CA ARG A 17 7.41 -9.60 2.38
C ARG A 17 7.00 -8.15 2.09
N LEU A 18 8.01 -7.32 1.84
CA LEU A 18 7.86 -5.90 1.53
C LEU A 18 7.91 -5.68 0.02
N PHE A 19 6.91 -5.01 -0.53
CA PHE A 19 6.84 -4.62 -1.93
C PHE A 19 6.87 -3.11 -2.07
N SER A 20 7.81 -2.58 -2.87
CA SER A 20 7.76 -1.17 -3.30
C SER A 20 6.89 -1.07 -4.55
N ALA A 21 5.82 -0.29 -4.52
CA ALA A 21 4.97 -0.07 -5.69
C ALA A 21 5.77 0.46 -6.87
N LYS A 22 6.64 1.45 -6.61
CA LYS A 22 7.50 2.08 -7.62
C LYS A 22 8.45 1.11 -8.30
N HIS A 23 9.01 0.15 -7.57
CA HIS A 23 10.04 -0.75 -8.08
C HIS A 23 9.51 -2.10 -8.55
N GLU A 24 8.50 -2.66 -7.88
CA GLU A 24 7.97 -3.99 -8.19
C GLU A 24 6.75 -3.97 -9.13
N PHE A 25 6.10 -2.81 -9.26
CA PHE A 25 4.94 -2.57 -10.10
C PHE A 25 5.08 -1.27 -10.92
N PRO A 26 6.21 -1.02 -11.61
CA PRO A 26 6.53 0.30 -12.17
C PRO A 26 5.50 0.82 -13.18
N ASN A 27 4.90 -0.06 -13.98
CA ASN A 27 3.88 0.31 -14.96
C ASN A 27 2.56 0.71 -14.29
N ASP A 28 2.09 -0.08 -13.33
CA ASP A 28 0.88 0.21 -12.57
C ASP A 28 1.07 1.44 -11.68
N TRP A 29 2.27 1.61 -11.11
CA TRP A 29 2.66 2.81 -10.37
C TRP A 29 2.61 4.06 -11.23
N TYR A 30 3.13 3.99 -12.46
CA TYR A 30 3.06 5.11 -13.40
C TYR A 30 1.60 5.46 -13.74
N ARG A 31 0.75 4.46 -14.02
CA ARG A 31 -0.68 4.66 -14.31
C ARG A 31 -1.45 5.21 -13.12
N PHE A 32 -1.15 4.74 -11.90
CA PHE A 32 -1.74 5.24 -10.66
C PHE A 32 -1.42 6.73 -10.45
N LEU A 33 -0.18 7.15 -10.70
CA LEU A 33 0.20 8.55 -10.58
C LEU A 33 -0.25 9.38 -11.79
N ARG A 34 -0.54 8.77 -12.94
CA ARG A 34 -0.94 9.49 -14.16
C ARG A 34 -2.15 8.81 -14.81
N PRO A 35 -3.31 8.80 -14.12
CA PRO A 35 -4.53 8.26 -14.71
C PRO A 35 -4.96 9.12 -15.90
N LYS A 36 -5.62 8.49 -16.88
CA LYS A 36 -6.14 9.21 -18.05
C LYS A 36 -7.19 10.25 -17.63
N GLU A 37 -7.41 11.27 -18.46
CA GLU A 37 -8.37 12.33 -18.15
C GLU A 37 -9.81 11.80 -18.02
N ASP A 38 -10.17 10.78 -18.80
CA ASP A 38 -11.49 10.13 -18.81
C ASP A 38 -11.67 9.07 -17.71
N GLN A 39 -10.62 8.76 -16.95
CA GLN A 39 -10.66 7.76 -15.89
C GLN A 39 -11.14 8.38 -14.57
N THR A 40 -12.23 7.86 -14.01
CA THR A 40 -12.80 8.38 -12.76
C THR A 40 -12.04 7.95 -11.51
N ASP A 41 -11.22 6.91 -11.60
CA ASP A 41 -10.57 6.31 -10.45
C ASP A 41 -9.05 6.43 -10.54
N GLN A 42 -8.42 6.84 -9.45
CA GLN A 42 -6.97 6.75 -9.29
C GLN A 42 -6.61 5.47 -8.53
N SER A 43 -6.30 4.40 -9.27
CA SER A 43 -6.04 3.06 -8.70
C SER A 43 -4.71 2.44 -9.13
N LEU A 44 -4.09 1.74 -8.19
CA LEU A 44 -2.88 0.93 -8.37
C LEU A 44 -3.27 -0.54 -8.35
N GLN A 45 -2.96 -1.26 -9.42
CA GLN A 45 -3.09 -2.72 -9.45
C GLN A 45 -1.84 -3.38 -8.86
N VAL A 46 -2.05 -4.32 -7.96
CA VAL A 46 -1.00 -5.09 -7.29
C VAL A 46 -1.31 -6.56 -7.50
N ASN A 47 -0.59 -7.18 -8.44
CA ASN A 47 -0.68 -8.62 -8.66
C ASN A 47 0.35 -9.36 -7.82
N LEU A 48 -0.11 -10.10 -6.81
CA LEU A 48 0.72 -10.92 -5.94
C LEU A 48 0.66 -12.36 -6.40
N ASP A 49 1.57 -12.74 -7.30
CA ASP A 49 1.78 -14.11 -7.74
C ASP A 49 2.78 -14.85 -6.83
N LYS A 50 2.82 -16.20 -6.89
CA LYS A 50 3.73 -17.02 -6.07
C LYS A 50 5.20 -16.65 -6.30
N GLU A 51 5.57 -16.24 -7.51
CA GLU A 51 6.94 -15.86 -7.90
C GLU A 51 7.46 -14.59 -7.20
N ARG A 52 6.57 -13.81 -6.58
CA ARG A 52 6.94 -12.61 -5.81
C ARG A 52 7.29 -12.92 -4.35
N PHE A 53 7.05 -14.15 -3.93
CA PHE A 53 7.41 -14.68 -2.61
C PHE A 53 8.71 -15.51 -2.70
N PRO A 54 9.38 -15.78 -1.56
CA PRO A 54 10.61 -16.56 -1.55
C PRO A 54 10.46 -17.91 -2.26
N PHE A 55 11.42 -18.24 -3.14
CA PHE A 55 11.38 -19.44 -3.98
C PHE A 55 11.17 -20.74 -3.21
N GLN A 56 11.63 -20.83 -1.96
CA GLN A 56 11.44 -22.01 -1.09
C GLN A 56 9.96 -22.36 -0.82
N PHE A 57 9.02 -21.44 -1.06
CA PHE A 57 7.58 -21.63 -0.85
C PHE A 57 6.80 -21.83 -2.15
N ARG A 58 7.49 -22.09 -3.28
CA ARG A 58 6.86 -22.19 -4.61
C ARG A 58 5.72 -23.22 -4.70
N ASP A 59 5.85 -24.32 -3.98
CA ASP A 59 4.91 -25.44 -4.01
C ASP A 59 4.00 -25.44 -2.76
N GLU A 60 4.08 -24.39 -1.96
CA GLU A 60 3.29 -24.25 -0.73
C GLU A 60 2.10 -23.30 -0.95
N THR A 61 1.10 -23.41 -0.09
CA THR A 61 0.01 -22.43 -0.01
C THR A 61 0.44 -21.25 0.84
N ILE A 62 0.38 -20.05 0.25
CA ILE A 62 0.69 -18.79 0.93
C ILE A 62 -0.60 -18.05 1.22
N THR A 63 -0.81 -17.72 2.50
CA THR A 63 -1.99 -16.97 2.96
C THR A 63 -1.56 -15.68 3.63
N ILE A 64 -1.99 -14.55 3.08
CA ILE A 64 -1.73 -13.22 3.66
C ILE A 64 -2.78 -12.95 4.73
N THR A 65 -2.32 -12.60 5.94
CA THR A 65 -3.16 -12.37 7.12
C THR A 65 -3.26 -10.89 7.49
N THR A 66 -2.21 -10.12 7.20
CA THR A 66 -2.17 -8.68 7.47
C THR A 66 -1.41 -7.96 6.37
N VAL A 67 -1.88 -6.79 5.99
CA VAL A 67 -1.19 -5.91 5.06
C VAL A 67 -0.99 -4.54 5.69
N GLU A 68 0.23 -4.05 5.64
CA GLU A 68 0.57 -2.69 6.04
C GLU A 68 0.90 -1.85 4.81
N PHE A 69 0.42 -0.62 4.79
CA PHE A 69 0.66 0.35 3.74
C PHE A 69 1.48 1.49 4.32
N PHE A 70 2.60 1.79 3.69
CA PHE A 70 3.45 2.93 4.02
C PHE A 70 3.57 3.84 2.79
N LEU A 71 2.92 4.99 2.83
CA LEU A 71 3.05 6.01 1.80
C LEU A 71 4.16 6.99 2.16
N LYS A 72 5.12 7.14 1.25
CA LYS A 72 6.22 8.08 1.38
C LYS A 72 5.97 9.30 0.52
N LEU A 73 6.01 10.49 1.12
CA LEU A 73 5.87 11.77 0.43
C LEU A 73 7.24 12.39 0.12
N LYS A 74 7.31 13.19 -0.95
CA LYS A 74 8.53 13.87 -1.40
C LYS A 74 8.68 15.25 -0.74
N GLY A 75 9.88 15.55 -0.25
CA GLY A 75 10.34 16.93 -0.01
C GLY A 75 9.62 17.73 1.07
N LEU A 76 8.87 17.07 1.97
CA LEU A 76 8.15 17.72 3.06
C LEU A 76 8.93 17.63 4.38
N SER A 77 8.87 18.69 5.19
CA SER A 77 9.34 18.65 6.58
C SER A 77 8.38 17.85 7.47
N GLN A 78 8.84 17.38 8.62
CA GLN A 78 7.99 16.68 9.61
C GLN A 78 6.74 17.48 10.00
N ASP A 79 6.88 18.78 10.22
CA ASP A 79 5.74 19.66 10.54
C ASP A 79 4.74 19.76 9.39
N SER A 80 5.23 19.72 8.13
CA SER A 80 4.37 19.74 6.94
C SER A 80 3.66 18.40 6.72
N LEU A 81 4.30 17.30 7.11
CA LEU A 81 3.67 15.97 7.11
C LEU A 81 2.54 15.93 8.15
N ALA A 82 2.77 16.41 9.37
CA ALA A 82 1.73 16.42 10.41
C ALA A 82 0.49 17.24 10.03
N SER A 83 0.63 18.32 9.25
CA SER A 83 -0.47 19.22 8.89
C SER A 83 -1.36 18.70 7.75
N ILE A 84 -0.90 17.73 6.96
CA ILE A 84 -1.69 17.14 5.87
C ILE A 84 -2.89 16.35 6.39
N GLY A 85 -2.82 15.82 7.62
CA GLY A 85 -3.88 15.01 8.21
C GLY A 85 -3.77 13.54 7.81
N THR A 86 -4.88 12.94 7.36
CA THR A 86 -4.93 11.55 6.90
C THR A 86 -5.00 11.45 5.38
N ILE A 87 -4.52 10.33 4.82
CA ILE A 87 -4.59 10.03 3.39
C ILE A 87 -5.48 8.80 3.21
N PRO A 88 -6.69 8.96 2.65
CA PRO A 88 -7.65 7.88 2.53
C PRO A 88 -7.38 7.03 1.29
N LEU A 89 -7.20 5.74 1.50
CA LEU A 89 -7.11 4.74 0.45
C LEU A 89 -8.19 3.67 0.64
N THR A 90 -8.44 2.92 -0.42
CA THR A 90 -9.38 1.81 -0.46
C THR A 90 -8.67 0.59 -0.99
N LEU A 91 -8.79 -0.54 -0.31
CA LEU A 91 -8.33 -1.84 -0.78
C LEU A 91 -9.52 -2.62 -1.35
N LEU A 92 -9.40 -3.06 -2.60
CA LEU A 92 -10.39 -3.88 -3.29
C LEU A 92 -9.76 -5.15 -3.86
N GLN A 93 -10.57 -6.18 -4.03
CA GLN A 93 -10.28 -7.35 -4.85
C GLN A 93 -11.35 -7.47 -5.94
N GLY A 94 -10.94 -7.28 -7.20
CA GLY A 94 -11.90 -6.99 -8.28
C GLY A 94 -12.70 -5.73 -7.97
N THR A 95 -14.03 -5.85 -7.91
CA THR A 95 -14.94 -4.77 -7.50
C THR A 95 -15.39 -4.85 -6.04
N THR A 96 -14.94 -5.87 -5.30
CA THR A 96 -15.33 -6.07 -3.90
C THR A 96 -14.44 -5.24 -2.99
N LEU A 97 -15.06 -4.37 -2.21
CA LEU A 97 -14.39 -3.63 -1.14
C LEU A 97 -13.91 -4.60 -0.05
N ILE A 98 -12.60 -4.62 0.19
CA ILE A 98 -12.01 -5.30 1.35
C ILE A 98 -12.01 -4.34 2.54
N LYS A 99 -11.44 -3.16 2.36
CA LYS A 99 -11.26 -2.20 3.46
C LYS A 99 -11.07 -0.77 2.99
N ASP A 100 -11.71 0.16 3.68
CA ASP A 100 -11.34 1.58 3.69
C ASP A 100 -10.28 1.85 4.75
N MET A 101 -9.22 2.58 4.39
CA MET A 101 -8.12 2.90 5.30
C MET A 101 -7.77 4.38 5.26
N GLU A 102 -7.42 4.91 6.43
CA GLU A 102 -6.91 6.27 6.59
C GLU A 102 -5.45 6.18 7.01
N LEU A 103 -4.53 6.45 6.09
CA LEU A 103 -3.12 6.47 6.40
C LEU A 103 -2.83 7.69 7.28
N ARG A 104 -2.10 7.49 8.39
CA ARG A 104 -1.73 8.53 9.35
C ARG A 104 -0.23 8.70 9.36
N SER A 105 0.24 9.94 9.51
CA SER A 105 1.67 10.20 9.68
C SER A 105 2.18 9.53 10.96
N GLU A 106 3.23 8.71 10.83
CA GLU A 106 3.93 8.04 11.92
C GLU A 106 5.31 8.70 12.14
N PRO A 107 5.45 9.60 13.13
CA PRO A 107 6.70 10.35 13.34
C PRO A 107 7.89 9.45 13.66
N THR A 108 7.63 8.32 14.33
CA THR A 108 8.65 7.31 14.69
C THR A 108 9.21 6.57 13.47
N LEU A 109 8.50 6.59 12.34
CA LEU A 109 8.89 6.02 11.05
C LEU A 109 9.36 7.08 10.06
N GLY A 110 9.88 8.21 10.56
CA GLY A 110 10.40 9.27 9.71
C GLY A 110 9.30 10.04 8.96
N GLY A 111 8.06 10.04 9.49
CA GLY A 111 6.92 10.74 8.90
C GLY A 111 6.27 9.99 7.73
N LEU A 112 6.51 8.68 7.62
CA LEU A 112 5.75 7.83 6.70
C LEU A 112 4.29 7.80 7.10
N TYR A 113 3.43 7.76 6.09
CA TYR A 113 2.00 7.61 6.27
C TYR A 113 1.67 6.12 6.35
N HIS A 114 1.12 5.65 7.46
CA HIS A 114 0.87 4.25 7.73
C HIS A 114 -0.61 3.92 7.91
N ALA A 115 -1.02 2.79 7.37
CA ALA A 115 -2.26 2.12 7.74
C ALA A 115 -2.04 0.60 7.76
N GLU A 116 -2.82 -0.07 8.59
CA GLU A 116 -2.80 -1.52 8.71
C GLU A 116 -4.19 -2.10 8.44
N VAL A 117 -4.20 -3.22 7.72
CA VAL A 117 -5.41 -3.96 7.38
C VAL A 117 -5.22 -5.42 7.76
N GLU A 118 -5.97 -5.86 8.76
CA GLU A 118 -6.15 -7.29 9.04
C GLU A 118 -7.09 -7.88 7.99
N LEU A 119 -6.72 -9.04 7.43
CA LEU A 119 -7.48 -9.76 6.42
C LEU A 119 -8.06 -11.03 7.03
N ASN A 120 -9.27 -11.38 6.61
CA ASN A 120 -9.87 -12.70 6.89
C ASN A 120 -9.29 -13.75 5.92
N GLU A 121 -7.96 -13.82 5.86
CA GLU A 121 -7.14 -14.65 4.98
C GLU A 121 -7.29 -14.33 3.47
N ALA A 122 -6.18 -14.01 2.82
CA ALA A 122 -6.11 -13.85 1.36
C ALA A 122 -5.08 -14.80 0.77
N GLN A 123 -5.56 -15.79 0.00
CA GLN A 123 -4.71 -16.79 -0.62
C GLN A 123 -4.03 -16.23 -1.87
N VAL A 124 -2.73 -16.49 -2.01
CA VAL A 124 -1.93 -16.18 -3.21
C VAL A 124 -2.11 -17.30 -4.26
N PRO A 125 -2.30 -16.98 -5.55
CA PRO A 125 -2.21 -15.65 -6.16
C PRO A 125 -3.45 -14.77 -5.91
N VAL A 126 -3.22 -13.47 -5.76
CA VAL A 126 -4.30 -12.48 -5.58
C VAL A 126 -3.98 -11.17 -6.30
N VAL A 127 -5.02 -10.57 -6.89
CA VAL A 127 -4.95 -9.24 -7.50
C VAL A 127 -5.72 -8.25 -6.65
N TRP A 128 -5.04 -7.22 -6.19
CA TRP A 128 -5.63 -6.12 -5.44
C TRP A 128 -5.62 -4.82 -6.23
N SER A 129 -6.62 -4.00 -5.97
CA SER A 129 -6.69 -2.61 -6.39
C SER A 129 -6.62 -1.71 -5.16
N ILE A 130 -5.65 -0.78 -5.15
CA ILE A 130 -5.51 0.23 -4.11
C ILE A 130 -5.90 1.57 -4.72
N ALA A 131 -7.00 2.15 -4.27
CA ALA A 131 -7.59 3.35 -4.87
C ALA A 131 -7.60 4.54 -3.90
N ALA A 132 -7.26 5.73 -4.40
CA ALA A 132 -7.42 6.97 -3.65
C ALA A 132 -8.89 7.42 -3.70
N LYS A 133 -9.42 7.93 -2.57
CA LYS A 133 -10.79 8.46 -2.50
C LYS A 133 -10.80 9.97 -2.80
N GLU A 134 -11.31 10.35 -3.97
CA GLU A 134 -11.29 11.72 -4.49
C GLU A 134 -11.86 12.77 -3.51
N ASP A 135 -12.95 12.44 -2.81
CA ASP A 135 -13.69 13.36 -1.94
C ASP A 135 -13.00 13.66 -0.61
N LYS A 136 -11.92 12.93 -0.29
CA LYS A 136 -11.23 12.98 1.00
C LYS A 136 -9.74 13.28 0.90
N ILE A 137 -9.21 13.59 -0.29
CA ILE A 137 -7.80 13.99 -0.46
C ILE A 137 -7.58 15.38 0.13
N SER A 138 -6.55 15.53 0.97
CA SER A 138 -6.13 16.81 1.54
C SER A 138 -5.78 17.83 0.45
N SER A 139 -6.14 19.10 0.64
CA SER A 139 -5.90 20.18 -0.34
C SER A 139 -4.41 20.39 -0.67
N THR A 140 -3.52 19.96 0.22
CA THR A 140 -2.06 20.04 0.03
C THR A 140 -1.52 18.93 -0.89
N LEU A 141 -2.27 17.85 -1.06
CA LEU A 141 -1.89 16.65 -1.82
C LEU A 141 -2.78 16.39 -3.04
N VAL A 142 -3.70 17.31 -3.36
CA VAL A 142 -4.65 17.14 -4.45
C VAL A 142 -4.25 17.98 -5.67
N ASP A 143 -4.37 17.38 -6.85
CA ASP A 143 -4.50 18.09 -8.12
C ASP A 143 -5.94 17.87 -8.64
N ASP A 144 -6.53 18.90 -9.25
CA ASP A 144 -7.80 18.79 -9.97
C ASP A 144 -7.50 18.59 -11.47
N VAL A 145 -7.93 17.46 -12.01
CA VAL A 145 -7.76 17.13 -13.43
C VAL A 145 -9.12 16.76 -13.99
N ALA A 146 -9.63 17.59 -14.90
CA ALA A 146 -10.95 17.40 -15.52
C ALA A 146 -12.11 17.25 -14.51
N GLY A 147 -12.03 17.90 -13.35
CA GLY A 147 -13.05 17.83 -12.29
C GLY A 147 -12.87 16.67 -11.32
N HIS A 148 -11.81 15.87 -11.47
CA HIS A 148 -11.44 14.77 -10.60
C HIS A 148 -10.32 15.17 -9.64
N LYS A 149 -10.53 14.94 -8.34
CA LYS A 149 -9.54 15.19 -7.29
C LYS A 149 -8.60 14.00 -7.17
N ARG A 150 -7.32 14.20 -7.48
CA ARG A 150 -6.32 13.14 -7.56
C ARG A 150 -5.10 13.44 -6.69
N LEU A 151 -4.43 12.41 -6.19
CA LEU A 151 -3.14 12.56 -5.51
C LEU A 151 -2.11 13.14 -6.48
N LYS A 152 -1.47 14.22 -6.05
CA LYS A 152 -0.44 14.94 -6.82
C LYS A 152 0.78 14.04 -7.08
N PRO A 153 1.15 13.78 -8.35
CA PRO A 153 2.21 12.83 -8.69
C PRO A 153 3.58 13.20 -8.14
N ASP A 154 3.86 14.51 -8.12
CA ASP A 154 5.12 15.06 -7.65
C ASP A 154 5.21 15.14 -6.11
N ALA A 155 4.10 14.90 -5.40
CA ALA A 155 4.08 14.82 -3.95
C ALA A 155 4.34 13.40 -3.42
N ILE A 156 4.13 12.37 -4.24
CA ILE A 156 4.29 10.96 -3.84
C ILE A 156 5.65 10.42 -4.27
N ASP A 157 6.40 9.78 -3.36
CA ASP A 157 7.66 9.10 -3.68
C ASP A 157 7.46 7.62 -3.96
N ASP A 158 6.83 6.90 -3.03
CA ASP A 158 6.59 5.46 -3.12
C ASP A 158 5.42 5.05 -2.22
N LEU A 159 4.79 3.92 -2.56
CA LEU A 159 3.86 3.20 -1.69
C LEU A 159 4.48 1.83 -1.40
N VAL A 160 4.87 1.62 -0.15
CA VAL A 160 5.41 0.35 0.31
C VAL A 160 4.29 -0.48 0.92
N ILE A 161 4.20 -1.74 0.52
CA ILE A 161 3.17 -2.69 0.94
C ILE A 161 3.89 -3.84 1.66
N VAL A 162 3.59 -4.06 2.94
CA VAL A 162 4.15 -5.18 3.70
C VAL A 162 3.07 -6.21 3.92
N CYS A 163 3.23 -7.38 3.31
CA CYS A 163 2.33 -8.51 3.51
C CYS A 163 2.91 -9.43 4.59
N HIS A 164 2.16 -9.64 5.67
CA HIS A 164 2.42 -10.70 6.64
C HIS A 164 1.67 -11.95 6.20
N TYR A 165 2.36 -13.08 6.16
CA TYR A 165 1.80 -14.31 5.60
C TYR A 165 2.20 -15.56 6.37
N THR A 166 1.40 -16.59 6.19
CA THR A 166 1.67 -17.95 6.63
C THR A 166 1.92 -18.83 5.40
N VAL A 167 2.58 -19.96 5.64
CA VAL A 167 2.89 -20.97 4.62
C VAL A 167 2.38 -22.30 5.14
N GLN A 168 1.62 -23.02 4.33
CA GLN A 168 1.13 -24.36 4.62
C GLN A 168 1.55 -25.32 3.52
N ASN A 169 2.02 -26.51 3.93
CA ASN A 169 2.45 -27.51 2.98
C ASN A 169 1.26 -28.15 2.28
N GLU A 170 1.30 -28.25 0.95
CA GLU A 170 0.26 -28.93 0.15
C GLU A 170 0.31 -30.48 0.28
N GLY A 171 1.03 -31.03 1.26
CA GLY A 171 1.34 -32.46 1.35
C GLY A 171 1.45 -33.04 2.77
N ALA A 172 0.47 -32.76 3.64
CA ALA A 172 0.28 -33.48 4.92
C ALA A 172 -1.15 -34.04 5.03
#